data_AF-A0A2A5NQ44-F1
#
_entry.id   AF-A0A2A5NQ44-F1
#
_cell.length_a   1.000
_cell.length_b   1.000
_cell.length_c   1.000
_cell.angle_alpha   90.00
_cell.angle_beta   90.00
_cell.angle_gamma   90.00
#
_symmetry.space_group_name_H-M   'P 1'
#
loop_
_entity.id
_entity.type
_entity.pdbx_description
1 polymer ?
#
loop_
_entity_poly.entity_id
_entity_poly.type
_entity_poly.pdbx_seq_one_letter_code
_entity_poly.pdbx_strand_id
1 'polypeptide(L)'
;MSRCGARTDVRTTGREARGGPAPRLPSDPGHRPTRRGGLSGSCEKPQQRRRFPRSGDWFGGAIRGIPGVVSRTSHLVAFLSIIASAALVGTGAVVVASSHDASAAEQAVAVRQAEALRRTPDQVVSGAIDTTDRSDAVTFAYAGDSITARPDSWLHVLERDPAVRAVGGYAHSGYRSDQVLREIRPVPTADVLVVELGTNDVNQAVPVGTITANVDALVRKVDAHRVLVVAGPPSDRTTSLWGADRRAGQLVLTRALRADARRHGWAFVDPFTAVRTADGAYEPGTTPDGIHPTAEANLGVAHVMAEAIEATGR
;
A
#
# COMPACT_ATOMS: atom_id res chain seq x y z
N MET A 1 -62.81 11.90 49.84
CA MET A 1 -61.60 12.30 49.10
C MET A 1 -61.53 11.38 47.87
N SER A 2 -62.25 11.68 46.79
CA SER A 2 -61.79 12.40 45.57
C SER A 2 -60.55 11.77 44.93
N ARG A 3 -60.47 11.41 43.64
CA ARG A 3 -61.37 11.27 42.48
C ARG A 3 -60.48 10.64 41.37
N CYS A 4 -61.00 9.73 40.53
CA CYS A 4 -61.15 9.86 39.06
C CYS A 4 -59.83 9.78 38.24
N GLY A 5 -59.60 8.77 37.39
CA GLY A 5 -60.04 8.70 35.97
C GLY A 5 -58.83 9.06 35.05
N ALA A 6 -58.56 8.51 33.87
CA ALA A 6 -59.40 7.88 32.86
C ALA A 6 -58.57 7.00 31.88
N ARG A 7 -59.27 6.02 31.29
CA ARG A 7 -58.94 5.37 30.01
C ARG A 7 -59.27 6.30 28.84
N THR A 8 -58.65 6.09 27.69
CA THR A 8 -59.30 6.26 26.37
C THR A 8 -58.79 5.21 25.39
N ASP A 9 -59.73 4.36 24.95
CA ASP A 9 -59.72 3.65 23.68
C ASP A 9 -59.97 4.65 22.52
N VAL A 10 -59.64 4.27 21.28
CA VAL A 10 -60.59 4.06 20.16
C VAL A 10 -59.91 4.10 18.76
N ARG A 11 -60.00 2.93 18.10
CA ARG A 11 -60.35 2.60 16.69
C ARG A 11 -59.72 3.30 15.47
N THR A 12 -59.08 2.44 14.67
CA THR A 12 -59.32 2.12 13.23
C THR A 12 -60.35 2.91 12.41
N THR A 13 -59.90 3.45 11.27
CA THR A 13 -60.50 3.46 9.91
C THR A 13 -59.31 3.60 8.93
N GLY A 14 -59.15 3.00 7.74
CA GLY A 14 -60.06 2.33 6.82
C GLY A 14 -60.35 3.19 5.59
N ARG A 15 -59.49 3.20 4.55
CA ARG A 15 -59.91 3.32 3.13
C ARG A 15 -58.78 3.15 2.10
N GLU A 16 -59.06 2.29 1.13
CA GLU A 16 -58.40 2.11 -0.16
C GLU A 16 -58.73 3.25 -1.15
N ALA A 17 -57.85 3.45 -2.16
CA ALA A 17 -58.11 3.15 -3.58
C ALA A 17 -57.63 4.21 -4.61
N ARG A 18 -57.16 3.69 -5.77
CA ARG A 18 -57.05 4.28 -7.14
C ARG A 18 -55.87 5.24 -7.39
N GLY A 19 -55.13 5.23 -8.50
CA GLY A 19 -55.23 4.54 -9.79
C GLY A 19 -54.82 5.48 -10.95
N GLY A 20 -53.56 5.36 -11.44
CA GLY A 20 -53.04 5.75 -12.78
C GLY A 20 -52.88 7.24 -13.14
N PRO A 21 -52.29 7.60 -14.31
CA PRO A 21 -51.41 6.85 -15.22
C PRO A 21 -50.09 7.58 -15.62
N ALA A 22 -49.19 6.85 -16.28
CA ALA A 22 -47.93 7.32 -16.88
C ALA A 22 -48.13 8.14 -18.18
N PRO A 23 -47.25 9.10 -18.52
CA PRO A 23 -47.28 9.77 -19.81
C PRO A 23 -46.50 9.01 -20.89
N ARG A 24 -47.14 8.89 -22.06
CA ARG A 24 -46.67 8.28 -23.30
C ARG A 24 -45.75 9.23 -24.08
N LEU A 25 -44.79 8.62 -24.78
CA LEU A 25 -44.01 9.19 -25.87
C LEU A 25 -44.91 9.64 -27.04
N PRO A 26 -44.53 10.68 -27.80
CA PRO A 26 -44.99 10.89 -29.16
C PRO A 26 -44.02 10.28 -30.19
N SER A 27 -44.60 9.61 -31.19
CA SER A 27 -43.94 9.02 -32.35
C SER A 27 -44.16 9.85 -33.63
N ASP A 28 -43.06 10.00 -34.39
CA ASP A 28 -42.90 10.18 -35.86
C ASP A 28 -43.43 11.47 -36.54
N PRO A 29 -42.90 11.93 -37.72
CA PRO A 29 -42.43 11.11 -38.86
C PRO A 29 -41.15 11.55 -39.64
N GLY A 30 -40.39 10.55 -40.12
CA GLY A 30 -40.02 10.42 -41.54
C GLY A 30 -38.91 11.29 -42.17
N HIS A 31 -37.75 10.68 -42.45
CA HIS A 31 -37.06 10.89 -43.74
C HIS A 31 -36.17 9.70 -44.15
N ARG A 32 -36.31 9.31 -45.43
CA ARG A 32 -35.62 8.21 -46.12
C ARG A 32 -34.21 8.62 -46.57
N PRO A 33 -33.35 7.65 -46.97
CA PRO A 33 -31.89 7.79 -47.00
C PRO A 33 -31.35 8.28 -48.34
N THR A 34 -30.20 8.96 -48.31
CA THR A 34 -29.34 9.15 -49.49
C THR A 34 -27.95 8.58 -49.26
N ARG A 35 -27.53 7.80 -50.27
CA ARG A 35 -26.23 7.15 -50.46
C ARG A 35 -25.23 8.12 -51.12
N ARG A 36 -23.95 7.71 -51.07
CA ARG A 36 -22.72 8.31 -51.65
C ARG A 36 -22.19 9.47 -50.82
N GLY A 37 -20.90 9.56 -50.50
CA GLY A 37 -19.69 8.91 -51.00
C GLY A 37 -18.57 9.91 -50.72
N GLY A 38 -17.42 9.47 -50.20
CA GLY A 38 -16.36 10.41 -49.84
C GLY A 38 -15.24 9.74 -49.07
N LEU A 39 -14.47 8.90 -49.77
CA LEU A 39 -13.12 8.55 -49.36
C LEU A 39 -12.23 9.78 -49.59
N SER A 40 -11.81 10.42 -48.50
CA SER A 40 -10.54 11.13 -48.40
C SER A 40 -9.95 10.69 -47.06
N GLY A 41 -8.80 10.01 -46.99
CA GLY A 41 -7.58 10.37 -47.69
C GLY A 41 -6.73 11.30 -46.82
N SER A 42 -6.60 11.00 -45.53
CA SER A 42 -5.53 11.56 -44.70
C SER A 42 -4.43 10.52 -44.56
N CYS A 43 -3.26 10.86 -45.11
CA CYS A 43 -2.01 10.13 -44.93
C CYS A 43 -1.68 10.03 -43.43
N GLU A 44 -2.04 8.91 -42.81
CA GLU A 44 -1.51 8.51 -41.51
C GLU A 44 -0.04 8.14 -41.73
N LYS A 45 0.86 9.01 -41.25
CA LYS A 45 2.30 8.71 -41.21
C LYS A 45 2.47 7.46 -40.33
N PRO A 46 3.16 6.40 -40.79
CA PRO A 46 3.39 5.23 -39.96
C PRO A 46 4.16 5.66 -38.70
N GLN A 47 3.55 5.44 -37.53
CA GLN A 47 4.21 5.65 -36.25
C GLN A 47 5.50 4.83 -36.21
N GLN A 48 6.61 5.54 -36.01
CA GLN A 48 7.91 4.92 -35.76
C GLN A 48 7.76 3.97 -34.57
N ARG A 49 7.99 2.67 -34.81
CA ARG A 49 8.15 1.65 -33.78
C ARG A 49 9.34 2.03 -32.90
N ARG A 50 9.09 2.77 -31.82
CA ARG A 50 10.08 2.95 -30.74
C ARG A 50 10.15 1.65 -29.97
N ARG A 51 11.28 0.96 -30.14
CA ARG A 51 11.65 -0.25 -29.42
C ARG A 51 11.80 0.13 -27.94
N PHE A 52 10.92 -0.37 -27.08
CA PHE A 52 11.12 -0.29 -25.63
C PHE A 52 12.33 -1.15 -25.25
N PRO A 53 13.27 -0.66 -24.43
CA PRO A 53 14.37 -1.48 -23.94
C PRO A 53 13.81 -2.58 -23.02
N ARG A 54 14.30 -3.80 -23.23
CA ARG A 54 14.01 -4.95 -22.37
C ARG A 54 14.72 -4.75 -21.04
N SER A 55 14.07 -5.14 -19.95
CA SER A 55 14.63 -5.17 -18.59
C SER A 55 15.95 -5.93 -18.56
N GLY A 56 17.08 -5.23 -18.40
CA GLY A 56 18.41 -5.84 -18.33
C GLY A 56 19.60 -4.88 -18.24
N ASP A 57 19.50 -3.63 -18.72
CA ASP A 57 20.69 -2.79 -18.96
C ASP A 57 21.08 -1.82 -17.81
N TRP A 58 20.85 -2.17 -16.54
CA TRP A 58 21.23 -1.31 -15.40
C TRP A 58 22.49 -1.75 -14.64
N PHE A 59 23.37 -2.55 -15.27
CA PHE A 59 24.68 -2.85 -14.70
C PHE A 59 25.77 -2.77 -15.77
N GLY A 60 26.73 -1.84 -15.60
CA GLY A 60 27.88 -1.78 -16.49
C GLY A 60 28.72 -0.50 -16.48
N GLY A 61 28.95 0.12 -15.32
CA GLY A 61 29.99 1.14 -15.15
C GLY A 61 31.24 0.52 -14.52
N ALA A 62 32.27 0.26 -15.34
CA ALA A 62 33.48 -0.45 -14.97
C ALA A 62 34.37 0.31 -13.97
N ILE A 63 34.75 -0.36 -12.87
CA ILE A 63 35.97 -0.03 -12.12
C ILE A 63 37.09 -0.91 -12.68
N ARG A 64 37.99 -0.32 -13.47
CA ARG A 64 39.29 -0.89 -13.82
C ARG A 64 40.36 -0.08 -13.09
N GLY A 65 41.23 -0.76 -12.34
CA GLY A 65 42.55 -0.21 -12.00
C GLY A 65 43.13 -0.65 -10.66
N ILE A 66 43.65 -1.88 -10.56
CA ILE A 66 44.80 -2.21 -9.71
C ILE A 66 45.61 -3.34 -10.39
N PRO A 67 46.91 -3.15 -10.73
CA PRO A 67 47.81 -4.22 -11.15
C PRO A 67 48.70 -4.73 -9.99
N GLY A 68 49.07 -6.02 -10.04
CA GLY A 68 50.13 -6.63 -9.22
C GLY A 68 49.62 -7.65 -8.19
N VAL A 69 49.51 -8.94 -8.53
CA VAL A 69 50.50 -10.01 -8.26
C VAL A 69 50.87 -10.11 -6.78
N VAL A 70 50.36 -11.14 -6.07
CA VAL A 70 51.18 -12.19 -5.39
C VAL A 70 50.37 -13.50 -5.28
N SER A 71 51.12 -14.59 -5.40
CA SER A 71 50.78 -16.01 -5.49
C SER A 71 50.08 -16.65 -4.28
N ARG A 72 49.38 -17.75 -4.58
CA ARG A 72 48.91 -18.82 -3.70
C ARG A 72 49.96 -19.26 -2.66
N THR A 73 49.53 -19.39 -1.41
CA THR A 73 49.98 -20.47 -0.52
C THR A 73 48.91 -20.77 0.53
N SER A 74 48.49 -22.03 0.56
CA SER A 74 47.58 -22.65 1.52
C SER A 74 48.20 -22.72 2.92
N HIS A 75 47.37 -22.68 3.95
CA HIS A 75 47.20 -23.74 4.98
C HIS A 75 46.66 -23.17 6.30
N LEU A 76 45.50 -23.71 6.69
CA LEU A 76 45.07 -24.09 8.06
C LEU A 76 45.83 -23.48 9.24
N VAL A 77 45.12 -22.86 10.20
CA VAL A 77 45.06 -23.31 11.60
C VAL A 77 43.76 -22.82 12.25
N ALA A 78 43.17 -23.75 12.99
CA ALA A 78 41.93 -23.70 13.76
C ALA A 78 42.07 -22.99 15.13
N PHE A 79 40.91 -22.51 15.61
CA PHE A 79 40.40 -22.49 16.99
C PHE A 79 41.28 -22.18 18.22
N LEU A 80 40.71 -21.27 19.04
CA LEU A 80 40.80 -21.10 20.50
C LEU A 80 42.03 -20.40 21.08
N SER A 81 41.78 -19.32 21.84
CA SER A 81 42.06 -19.30 23.29
C SER A 81 41.57 -18.01 23.96
N ILE A 82 40.62 -18.16 24.88
CA ILE A 82 40.44 -17.28 26.05
C ILE A 82 41.38 -17.83 27.12
N ILE A 83 42.27 -17.01 27.69
CA ILE A 83 42.62 -16.91 29.12
C ILE A 83 43.74 -15.85 29.30
N ALA A 84 43.41 -14.87 30.14
CA ALA A 84 44.19 -13.99 31.00
C ALA A 84 45.70 -13.76 30.76
N SER A 85 46.10 -12.48 30.73
CA SER A 85 47.03 -11.93 31.71
C SER A 85 46.93 -10.41 31.79
N ALA A 86 46.79 -9.92 33.01
CA ALA A 86 46.77 -8.51 33.38
C ALA A 86 48.19 -7.91 33.41
N ALA A 87 48.24 -6.59 33.25
CA ALA A 87 49.35 -5.68 33.53
C ALA A 87 50.54 -5.68 32.56
N LEU A 88 50.43 -4.83 31.54
CA LEU A 88 51.54 -3.93 31.21
C LEU A 88 50.98 -2.54 30.87
N VAL A 89 51.38 -1.62 31.74
CA VAL A 89 51.14 -0.18 31.73
C VAL A 89 51.58 0.43 30.40
N GLY A 90 50.76 1.33 29.85
CA GLY A 90 51.28 2.41 29.00
C GLY A 90 51.14 2.24 27.49
N THR A 91 49.91 2.09 26.99
CA THR A 91 49.50 2.78 25.75
C THR A 91 47.98 2.73 25.66
N GLY A 92 47.34 3.89 25.66
CA GLY A 92 45.91 4.01 25.41
C GLY A 92 45.59 3.59 23.98
N ALA A 93 45.29 2.31 23.79
CA ALA A 93 44.57 1.86 22.61
C ALA A 93 43.12 2.31 22.79
N VAL A 94 42.84 3.55 22.36
CA VAL A 94 41.48 3.97 22.03
C VAL A 94 40.99 2.96 21.00
N VAL A 95 40.09 2.07 21.42
CA VAL A 95 39.21 1.39 20.48
C VAL A 95 38.36 2.50 19.89
N VAL A 96 38.83 3.06 18.77
CA VAL A 96 38.00 3.91 17.92
C VAL A 96 36.92 2.95 17.40
N ALA A 97 35.79 2.93 18.10
CA ALA A 97 34.54 2.50 17.50
C ALA A 97 34.41 3.37 16.25
N SER A 98 34.64 2.77 15.09
CA SER A 98 34.39 3.44 13.82
C SER A 98 32.89 3.67 13.76
N SER A 99 32.43 4.83 14.23
CA SER A 99 31.19 5.40 13.76
C SER A 99 31.30 5.36 12.25
N HIS A 100 30.44 4.56 11.61
CA HIS A 100 30.22 4.74 10.18
C HIS A 100 29.73 6.18 10.02
N ASP A 101 30.63 7.08 9.66
CA ASP A 101 30.28 8.41 9.23
C ASP A 101 29.46 8.21 7.95
N ALA A 102 28.13 8.23 8.11
CA ALA A 102 27.20 8.18 6.99
C ALA A 102 27.65 9.23 5.97
N SER A 103 27.79 8.84 4.71
CA SER A 103 28.24 9.73 3.65
C SER A 103 27.37 11.00 3.60
N ALA A 104 27.92 12.11 3.09
CA ALA A 104 27.16 13.35 2.92
C ALA A 104 25.85 13.14 2.11
N ALA A 105 25.83 12.15 1.21
CA ALA A 105 24.64 11.76 0.46
C ALA A 105 23.58 11.09 1.35
N GLU A 106 23.96 10.18 2.24
CA GLU A 106 23.05 9.54 3.19
C GLU A 106 22.49 10.55 4.20
N GLN A 107 23.32 11.48 4.67
CA GLN A 107 22.88 12.57 5.53
C GLN A 107 21.89 13.49 4.81
N ALA A 108 22.12 13.83 3.54
CA ALA A 108 21.18 14.63 2.75
C ALA A 108 19.84 13.91 2.52
N VAL A 109 19.86 12.60 2.31
CA VAL A 109 18.63 11.78 2.21
C VAL A 109 17.88 11.77 3.54
N ALA A 110 18.58 11.60 4.67
CA ALA A 110 17.98 11.62 6.00
C ALA A 110 17.33 12.98 6.33
N VAL A 111 17.98 14.09 5.96
CA VAL A 111 17.42 15.45 6.14
C VAL A 111 16.16 15.64 5.29
N ARG A 112 16.19 15.25 3.99
CA ARG A 112 15.01 15.31 3.11
C ARG A 112 13.86 14.44 3.64
N GLN A 113 14.19 13.27 4.18
CA GLN A 113 13.21 12.37 4.78
C GLN A 113 12.58 13.00 6.03
N ALA A 114 13.40 13.55 6.94
CA ALA A 114 12.91 14.22 8.13
C ALA A 114 12.02 15.43 7.79
N GLU A 115 12.40 16.21 6.78
CA GLU A 115 11.60 17.34 6.30
C GLU A 115 10.26 16.88 5.71
N ALA A 116 10.24 15.79 4.93
CA ALA A 116 9.01 15.25 4.37
C ALA A 116 8.07 14.66 5.43
N LEU A 117 8.62 13.98 6.45
CA LEU A 117 7.83 13.50 7.59
C LEU A 117 7.21 14.66 8.36
N ARG A 118 7.95 15.76 8.60
CA ARG A 118 7.41 16.96 9.26
C ARG A 118 6.28 17.65 8.49
N ARG A 119 6.22 17.50 7.16
CA ARG A 119 5.16 18.06 6.32
C ARG A 119 3.91 17.20 6.25
N THR A 120 4.00 15.94 6.68
CA THR A 120 2.87 15.02 6.68
C THR A 120 2.22 15.07 8.07
N PRO A 121 0.90 15.22 8.20
CA PRO A 121 0.24 15.09 9.49
C PRO A 121 0.65 13.78 10.15
N ASP A 122 1.09 13.84 11.42
CA ASP A 122 1.51 12.67 12.17
C ASP A 122 0.27 11.84 12.54
N GLN A 123 -0.02 10.86 11.69
CA GLN A 123 -1.16 9.95 11.82
C GLN A 123 -0.59 8.55 11.96
N VAL A 124 -0.79 7.99 13.14
CA VAL A 124 -0.28 6.69 13.53
C VAL A 124 -1.43 5.88 14.07
N VAL A 125 -1.57 4.66 13.58
CA VAL A 125 -2.51 3.67 14.10
C VAL A 125 -1.70 2.45 14.49
N SER A 126 -1.88 1.97 15.72
CA SER A 126 -1.15 0.83 16.26
C SER A 126 -2.06 0.01 17.17
N GLY A 127 -1.97 -1.30 17.06
CA GLY A 127 -2.79 -2.23 17.85
C GLY A 127 -4.18 -2.46 17.27
N ALA A 128 -5.08 -3.03 18.07
CA ALA A 128 -6.46 -3.26 17.68
C ALA A 128 -7.23 -1.94 17.56
N ILE A 129 -8.14 -1.85 16.59
CA ILE A 129 -8.90 -0.62 16.31
C ILE A 129 -10.38 -0.79 16.69
N ASP A 130 -10.91 -2.02 16.58
CA ASP A 130 -12.19 -2.42 17.16
C ASP A 130 -11.96 -3.48 18.26
N THR A 131 -12.50 -3.23 19.45
CA THR A 131 -12.46 -4.14 20.60
C THR A 131 -13.76 -4.90 20.80
N THR A 132 -14.77 -4.66 19.96
CA THR A 132 -16.04 -5.38 20.00
C THR A 132 -15.80 -6.83 19.61
N ASP A 133 -16.09 -7.75 20.53
CA ASP A 133 -15.94 -9.17 20.27
C ASP A 133 -17.01 -9.64 19.28
N ARG A 134 -16.56 -10.15 18.14
CA ARG A 134 -17.37 -10.74 17.07
C ARG A 134 -16.78 -12.10 16.75
N SER A 135 -17.33 -13.14 17.37
CA SER A 135 -16.79 -14.50 17.30
C SER A 135 -16.64 -15.05 15.88
N ASP A 136 -17.44 -14.55 14.94
CA ASP A 136 -17.54 -15.10 13.59
C ASP A 136 -16.79 -14.24 12.54
N ALA A 137 -16.20 -13.12 12.96
CA ALA A 137 -15.47 -12.21 12.08
C ALA A 137 -14.05 -12.73 11.82
N VAL A 138 -13.60 -12.63 10.57
CA VAL A 138 -12.21 -12.92 10.19
C VAL A 138 -11.32 -11.86 10.82
N THR A 139 -10.36 -12.29 11.64
CA THR A 139 -9.44 -11.38 12.30
C THR A 139 -8.28 -11.02 11.38
N PHE A 140 -7.89 -9.75 11.35
CA PHE A 140 -6.75 -9.33 10.57
C PHE A 140 -5.81 -8.40 11.33
N ALA A 141 -4.52 -8.54 11.02
CA ALA A 141 -3.49 -7.57 11.32
C ALA A 141 -3.25 -6.67 10.11
N TYR A 142 -2.81 -5.43 10.32
CA TYR A 142 -2.50 -4.51 9.22
C TYR A 142 -1.06 -3.98 9.31
N ALA A 143 -0.44 -3.81 8.15
CA ALA A 143 0.80 -3.10 7.96
C ALA A 143 0.60 -2.05 6.88
N GLY A 144 0.70 -0.77 7.25
CA GLY A 144 0.17 0.32 6.46
C GLY A 144 1.03 1.59 6.44
N ASP A 145 0.78 2.47 5.47
CA ASP A 145 1.25 3.86 5.50
C ASP A 145 0.07 4.86 5.59
N SER A 146 0.17 6.05 5.00
CA SER A 146 -0.90 7.07 5.06
C SER A 146 -2.18 6.64 4.34
N ILE A 147 -2.10 5.71 3.40
CA ILE A 147 -3.27 5.14 2.71
C ILE A 147 -4.09 4.27 3.68
N THR A 148 -3.46 3.76 4.73
CA THR A 148 -4.08 2.94 5.78
C THR A 148 -4.34 3.73 7.08
N ALA A 149 -3.44 4.64 7.49
CA ALA A 149 -3.48 5.30 8.80
C ALA A 149 -4.39 6.54 8.91
N ARG A 150 -4.83 7.13 7.79
CA ARG A 150 -5.63 8.36 7.80
C ARG A 150 -7.06 8.07 8.31
N PRO A 151 -7.70 8.96 9.08
CA PRO A 151 -9.06 8.73 9.63
C PRO A 151 -10.15 8.43 8.59
N ASP A 152 -9.96 8.85 7.34
CA ASP A 152 -10.86 8.62 6.21
C ASP A 152 -10.45 7.41 5.35
N SER A 153 -9.50 6.58 5.81
CA SER A 153 -8.99 5.41 5.09
C SER A 153 -9.94 4.23 5.10
N TRP A 154 -9.66 3.26 4.22
CA TRP A 154 -10.34 1.97 4.19
C TRP A 154 -10.37 1.26 5.55
N LEU A 155 -9.31 1.39 6.36
CA LEU A 155 -9.18 0.72 7.65
C LEU A 155 -10.26 1.18 8.63
N HIS A 156 -10.52 2.49 8.68
CA HIS A 156 -11.54 3.06 9.56
C HIS A 156 -12.96 2.85 9.03
N VAL A 157 -13.13 2.66 7.71
CA VAL A 157 -14.41 2.19 7.15
C VAL A 157 -14.72 0.78 7.67
N LEU A 158 -13.72 -0.11 7.75
CA LEU A 158 -13.88 -1.50 8.18
C LEU A 158 -14.12 -1.69 9.68
N GLU A 159 -13.92 -0.66 10.53
CA GLU A 159 -14.29 -0.73 11.96
C GLU A 159 -15.77 -1.08 12.18
N ARG A 160 -16.61 -0.80 11.19
CA ARG A 160 -18.06 -1.04 11.25
C ARG A 160 -18.49 -2.30 10.51
N ASP A 161 -17.56 -2.98 9.83
CA ASP A 161 -17.86 -4.18 9.07
C ASP A 161 -18.01 -5.38 10.02
N PRO A 162 -19.15 -6.09 10.03
CA PRO A 162 -19.36 -7.21 10.93
C PRO A 162 -18.57 -8.47 10.58
N ALA A 163 -18.01 -8.56 9.36
CA ALA A 163 -17.40 -9.77 8.83
C ALA A 163 -15.88 -9.82 9.04
N VAL A 164 -15.24 -8.68 9.30
CA VAL A 164 -13.79 -8.57 9.52
C VAL A 164 -13.47 -7.74 10.77
N ARG A 165 -12.33 -8.00 11.41
CA ARG A 165 -11.92 -7.28 12.63
C ARG A 165 -10.42 -7.06 12.71
N ALA A 166 -10.01 -5.79 12.84
CA ALA A 166 -8.60 -5.40 13.01
C ALA A 166 -8.12 -5.67 14.44
N VAL A 167 -7.33 -6.73 14.65
CA VAL A 167 -6.88 -7.19 16.00
C VAL A 167 -5.49 -6.73 16.39
N GLY A 168 -4.79 -6.06 15.48
CA GLY A 168 -3.42 -5.59 15.70
C GLY A 168 -2.83 -5.03 14.43
N GLY A 169 -1.64 -4.45 14.52
CA GLY A 169 -0.97 -3.89 13.35
C GLY A 169 -0.28 -2.59 13.65
N TYR A 170 0.29 -2.01 12.59
CA TYR A 170 0.91 -0.71 12.63
C TYR A 170 0.78 -0.02 11.27
N ALA A 171 0.33 1.23 11.28
CA ALA A 171 0.33 2.09 10.11
C ALA A 171 0.77 3.51 10.51
N HIS A 172 1.62 4.13 9.68
CA HIS A 172 2.10 5.47 9.94
C HIS A 172 2.20 6.28 8.66
N SER A 173 1.59 7.46 8.67
CA SER A 173 1.67 8.40 7.54
C SER A 173 3.12 8.78 7.23
N GLY A 174 3.53 8.63 5.97
CA GLY A 174 4.89 8.96 5.52
C GLY A 174 5.94 7.87 5.74
N TYR A 175 5.61 6.76 6.40
CA TYR A 175 6.56 5.67 6.63
C TYR A 175 6.72 4.78 5.40
N ARG A 176 7.96 4.35 5.18
CA ARG A 176 8.33 3.28 4.26
C ARG A 176 8.18 1.90 4.92
N SER A 177 8.24 0.86 4.09
CA SER A 177 8.19 -0.54 4.50
C SER A 177 9.23 -0.91 5.57
N ASP A 178 10.47 -0.41 5.48
CA ASP A 178 11.52 -0.67 6.47
C ASP A 178 11.23 -0.01 7.83
N GLN A 179 10.53 1.11 7.82
CA GLN A 179 10.19 1.85 9.03
C GLN A 179 9.02 1.16 9.74
N VAL A 180 7.98 0.78 9.02
CA VAL A 180 6.88 -0.02 9.57
C VAL A 180 7.38 -1.35 10.10
N LEU A 181 8.29 -2.02 9.39
CA LEU A 181 8.93 -3.25 9.86
C LEU A 181 9.61 -3.09 11.22
N ARG A 182 10.21 -1.93 11.52
CA ARG A 182 10.83 -1.69 12.83
C ARG A 182 9.80 -1.59 13.95
N GLU A 183 8.71 -0.88 13.70
CA GLU A 183 7.69 -0.57 14.72
C GLU A 183 6.68 -1.70 14.95
N ILE A 184 6.26 -2.38 13.88
CA ILE A 184 5.18 -3.38 13.96
C ILE A 184 5.52 -4.53 14.92
N ARG A 185 4.54 -4.98 15.69
CA ARG A 185 4.66 -6.07 16.66
C ARG A 185 4.10 -7.38 16.09
N PRO A 186 4.53 -8.55 16.62
CA PRO A 186 3.87 -9.82 16.31
C PRO A 186 2.38 -9.78 16.63
N VAL A 187 1.56 -10.40 15.77
CA VAL A 187 0.11 -10.57 15.94
C VAL A 187 -0.28 -12.00 15.49
N PRO A 188 0.24 -13.05 16.14
CA PRO A 188 0.07 -14.43 15.67
C PRO A 188 -1.36 -14.95 15.78
N THR A 189 -2.23 -14.22 16.48
CA THR A 189 -3.66 -14.54 16.61
C THR A 189 -4.50 -14.02 15.45
N ALA A 190 -3.91 -13.27 14.51
CA ALA A 190 -4.63 -12.80 13.34
C ALA A 190 -4.72 -13.89 12.27
N ASP A 191 -5.91 -14.08 11.72
CA ASP A 191 -6.12 -14.99 10.59
C ASP A 191 -5.40 -14.48 9.34
N VAL A 192 -5.42 -13.17 9.11
CA VAL A 192 -4.83 -12.54 7.92
C VAL A 192 -3.92 -11.37 8.32
N LEU A 193 -2.71 -11.31 7.78
CA LEU A 193 -1.94 -10.06 7.70
C LEU A 193 -2.26 -9.36 6.37
N VAL A 194 -2.78 -8.15 6.45
CA VAL A 194 -2.97 -7.24 5.32
C VAL A 194 -1.76 -6.33 5.18
N VAL A 195 -1.09 -6.37 4.03
CA VAL A 195 0.10 -5.55 3.74
C VAL A 195 -0.21 -4.53 2.65
N GLU A 196 -0.44 -3.28 3.05
CA GLU A 196 -0.58 -2.12 2.18
C GLU A 196 0.61 -1.18 2.43
N LEU A 197 1.72 -1.46 1.75
CA LEU A 197 2.97 -0.72 1.94
C LEU A 197 3.65 -0.46 0.61
N GLY A 198 4.45 0.61 0.60
CA GLY A 198 5.36 0.93 -0.49
C GLY A 198 5.10 2.27 -1.16
N THR A 199 4.05 3.02 -0.76
CA THR A 199 3.79 4.35 -1.33
C THR A 199 4.93 5.31 -1.05
N ASN A 200 5.43 5.30 0.18
CA ASN A 200 6.58 6.13 0.55
C ASN A 200 7.91 5.57 0.05
N ASP A 201 8.03 4.25 -0.08
CA ASP A 201 9.20 3.62 -0.70
C ASP A 201 9.35 4.07 -2.16
N VAL A 202 8.26 4.02 -2.95
CA VAL A 202 8.22 4.53 -4.32
C VAL A 202 8.53 6.02 -4.36
N ASN A 203 7.89 6.82 -3.49
CA ASN A 203 8.16 8.25 -3.39
C ASN A 203 9.64 8.56 -3.17
N GLN A 204 10.31 7.76 -2.32
CA GLN A 204 11.69 7.96 -1.90
C GLN A 204 12.70 7.16 -2.74
N ALA A 205 12.27 6.67 -3.91
CA ALA A 205 13.10 5.92 -4.86
C ALA A 205 13.77 4.66 -4.27
N VAL A 206 13.13 4.00 -3.29
CA VAL A 206 13.61 2.74 -2.75
C VAL A 206 13.51 1.64 -3.80
N PRO A 207 14.57 0.82 -4.01
CA PRO A 207 14.51 -0.29 -4.96
C PRO A 207 13.40 -1.28 -4.63
N VAL A 208 12.64 -1.69 -5.64
CA VAL A 208 11.50 -2.62 -5.47
C VAL A 208 11.90 -3.93 -4.79
N GLY A 209 13.10 -4.45 -5.07
CA GLY A 209 13.62 -5.64 -4.41
C GLY A 209 13.78 -5.47 -2.89
N THR A 210 14.15 -4.26 -2.45
CA THR A 210 14.20 -3.90 -1.02
C THR A 210 12.81 -3.86 -0.41
N ILE A 211 11.83 -3.29 -1.12
CA ILE A 211 10.43 -3.24 -0.68
C ILE A 211 9.89 -4.65 -0.45
N THR A 212 10.06 -5.55 -1.43
CA THR A 212 9.59 -6.94 -1.29
C THR A 212 10.32 -7.71 -0.19
N ALA A 213 11.62 -7.45 0.01
CA ALA A 213 12.37 -8.07 1.12
C ALA A 213 11.88 -7.58 2.49
N ASN A 214 11.51 -6.30 2.61
CA ASN A 214 10.90 -5.75 3.82
C ASN A 214 9.50 -6.34 4.08
N VAL A 215 8.69 -6.50 3.04
CA VAL A 215 7.37 -7.17 3.14
C VAL A 215 7.53 -8.60 3.64
N ASP A 216 8.46 -9.36 3.08
CA ASP A 216 8.76 -10.73 3.52
C ASP A 216 9.26 -10.80 4.97
N ALA A 217 10.13 -9.87 5.38
CA ALA A 217 10.54 -9.76 6.78
C ALA A 217 9.37 -9.37 7.71
N LEU A 218 8.46 -8.52 7.24
CA LEU A 218 7.28 -8.11 7.99
C LEU A 218 6.32 -9.27 8.19
N VAL A 219 6.05 -10.05 7.14
CA VAL A 219 5.23 -11.27 7.21
C VAL A 219 5.74 -12.21 8.30
N ARG A 220 7.05 -12.51 8.29
CA ARG A 220 7.66 -13.34 9.34
C ARG A 220 7.57 -12.73 10.74
N LYS A 221 7.66 -11.41 10.86
CA LYS A 221 7.63 -10.73 12.17
C LYS A 221 6.23 -10.73 12.76
N VAL A 222 5.20 -10.52 11.93
CA VAL A 222 3.81 -10.49 12.37
C VAL A 222 3.30 -11.90 12.68
N ASP A 223 3.69 -12.89 11.87
CA ASP A 223 3.38 -14.31 12.08
C ASP A 223 1.88 -14.64 12.09
N ALA A 224 1.09 -13.91 11.28
CA ALA A 224 -0.33 -14.23 11.06
C ALA A 224 -0.52 -15.51 10.22
N HIS A 225 -1.68 -16.15 10.30
CA HIS A 225 -1.91 -17.45 9.64
C HIS A 225 -1.85 -17.37 8.10
N ARG A 226 -2.34 -16.28 7.54
CA ARG A 226 -2.41 -16.02 6.09
C ARG A 226 -1.94 -14.60 5.79
N VAL A 227 -1.61 -14.34 4.54
CA VAL A 227 -1.13 -13.03 4.08
C VAL A 227 -1.93 -12.59 2.88
N LEU A 228 -2.39 -11.34 2.92
CA LEU A 228 -3.01 -10.61 1.83
C LEU A 228 -2.12 -9.40 1.48
N VAL A 229 -1.51 -9.43 0.30
CA VAL A 229 -0.71 -8.32 -0.22
C VAL A 229 -1.59 -7.40 -1.07
N VAL A 230 -1.52 -6.10 -0.82
CA VAL A 230 -2.32 -5.09 -1.52
C VAL A 230 -1.49 -4.45 -2.63
N ALA A 231 -2.13 -4.14 -3.77
CA ALA A 231 -1.52 -3.35 -4.84
C ALA A 231 -1.04 -1.98 -4.34
N GLY A 232 -0.07 -1.37 -5.03
CA GLY A 232 0.29 0.03 -4.78
C GLY A 232 -0.83 0.96 -5.27
N PRO A 233 -1.23 1.99 -4.52
CA PRO A 233 -2.35 2.87 -4.89
C PRO A 233 -2.08 3.66 -6.18
N PRO A 234 -3.10 4.29 -6.79
CA PRO A 234 -2.91 5.25 -7.87
C PRO A 234 -2.09 6.46 -7.41
N SER A 235 -1.52 7.22 -8.34
CA SER A 235 -0.94 8.53 -8.02
C SER A 235 -0.98 9.50 -9.19
N ASP A 236 -1.41 10.72 -8.93
CA ASP A 236 -1.38 11.79 -9.93
C ASP A 236 0.01 12.41 -10.05
N ARG A 237 0.90 12.12 -9.10
CA ARG A 237 2.27 12.65 -9.07
C ARG A 237 3.18 11.83 -9.98
N THR A 238 3.85 12.50 -10.93
CA THR A 238 4.86 11.88 -11.81
C THR A 238 6.29 12.25 -11.41
N THR A 239 6.47 12.96 -10.29
CA THR A 239 7.76 13.36 -9.76
C THR A 239 7.77 13.28 -8.22
N SER A 240 8.97 13.23 -7.65
CA SER A 240 9.21 13.33 -6.20
C SER A 240 10.49 14.10 -5.90
N LEU A 241 10.71 14.44 -4.62
CA LEU A 241 11.95 15.07 -4.15
C LEU A 241 13.18 14.14 -4.27
N TRP A 242 12.95 12.85 -4.53
CA TRP A 242 13.99 11.83 -4.74
C TRP A 242 14.13 11.44 -6.22
N GLY A 243 13.47 12.17 -7.13
CA GLY A 243 13.55 11.93 -8.57
C GLY A 243 12.77 10.70 -9.04
N ALA A 244 11.87 10.16 -8.21
CA ALA A 244 11.03 9.04 -8.59
C ALA A 244 9.79 9.52 -9.37
N ASP A 245 9.42 8.79 -10.41
CA ASP A 245 8.08 8.85 -10.98
C ASP A 245 7.15 8.02 -10.11
N ARG A 246 6.32 8.68 -9.31
CA ARG A 246 5.44 8.01 -8.34
C ARG A 246 4.35 7.20 -9.04
N ARG A 247 3.71 7.76 -10.08
CA ARG A 247 2.66 7.07 -10.85
C ARG A 247 3.19 5.79 -11.49
N ALA A 248 4.28 5.90 -12.26
CA ALA A 248 4.86 4.73 -12.90
C ALA A 248 5.42 3.74 -11.86
N GLY A 249 6.04 4.26 -10.80
CA GLY A 249 6.57 3.47 -9.69
C GLY A 249 5.52 2.61 -8.99
N GLN A 250 4.32 3.14 -8.76
CA GLN A 250 3.22 2.37 -8.15
C GLN A 250 2.75 1.21 -9.03
N LEU A 251 2.72 1.39 -10.35
CA LEU A 251 2.40 0.30 -11.29
C LEU A 251 3.51 -0.76 -11.32
N VAL A 252 4.77 -0.35 -11.20
CA VAL A 252 5.90 -1.30 -11.10
C VAL A 252 5.82 -2.08 -9.78
N LEU A 253 5.61 -1.39 -8.67
CA LEU A 253 5.45 -1.99 -7.35
C LEU A 253 4.29 -3.00 -7.34
N THR A 254 3.13 -2.63 -7.86
CA THR A 254 1.94 -3.50 -7.97
C THR A 254 2.25 -4.81 -8.68
N ARG A 255 2.97 -4.76 -9.81
CA ARG A 255 3.35 -5.97 -10.55
C ARG A 255 4.34 -6.82 -9.77
N ALA A 256 5.29 -6.19 -9.07
CA ALA A 256 6.28 -6.89 -8.26
C ALA A 256 5.64 -7.57 -7.04
N LEU A 257 4.77 -6.87 -6.30
CA LEU A 257 4.02 -7.41 -5.17
C LEU A 257 3.12 -8.56 -5.58
N ARG A 258 2.40 -8.46 -6.71
CA ARG A 258 1.61 -9.57 -7.26
C ARG A 258 2.47 -10.79 -7.59
N ALA A 259 3.62 -10.56 -8.23
CA ALA A 259 4.54 -11.65 -8.56
C ALA A 259 5.15 -12.28 -7.31
N ASP A 260 5.44 -11.49 -6.29
CA ASP A 260 5.99 -11.93 -5.01
C ASP A 260 4.98 -12.72 -4.18
N ALA A 261 3.75 -12.22 -4.05
CA ALA A 261 2.65 -12.94 -3.42
C ALA A 261 2.45 -14.31 -4.07
N ARG A 262 2.45 -14.39 -5.40
CA ARG A 262 2.36 -15.68 -6.12
C ARG A 262 3.52 -16.63 -5.80
N ARG A 263 4.75 -16.14 -5.63
CA ARG A 263 5.90 -16.99 -5.29
C ARG A 263 5.79 -17.56 -3.88
N HIS A 264 5.26 -16.78 -2.94
CA HIS A 264 5.10 -17.20 -1.55
C HIS A 264 3.77 -17.92 -1.27
N GLY A 265 2.86 -17.98 -2.24
CA GLY A 265 1.52 -18.54 -2.03
C GLY A 265 0.60 -17.63 -1.20
N TRP A 266 0.92 -16.35 -1.11
CA TRP A 266 0.07 -15.34 -0.46
C TRP A 266 -1.07 -14.89 -1.38
N ALA A 267 -2.15 -14.41 -0.78
CA ALA A 267 -3.22 -13.76 -1.51
C ALA A 267 -2.78 -12.37 -2.00
N PHE A 268 -3.42 -11.89 -3.06
CA PHE A 268 -3.16 -10.56 -3.62
C PHE A 268 -4.47 -9.89 -4.03
N VAL A 269 -4.62 -8.60 -3.74
CA VAL A 269 -5.78 -7.79 -4.14
C VAL A 269 -5.34 -6.44 -4.71
N ASP A 270 -6.05 -5.94 -5.73
CA ASP A 270 -5.97 -4.55 -6.19
C ASP A 270 -7.31 -3.85 -5.92
N PRO A 271 -7.49 -3.24 -4.73
CA PRO A 271 -8.76 -2.63 -4.36
C PRO A 271 -8.99 -1.28 -5.04
N PHE A 272 -7.99 -0.79 -5.79
CA PHE A 272 -8.02 0.54 -6.38
C PHE A 272 -8.53 0.57 -7.81
N THR A 273 -8.93 -0.56 -8.39
CA THR A 273 -9.30 -0.68 -9.81
C THR A 273 -10.40 0.30 -10.23
N ALA A 274 -11.40 0.55 -9.39
CA ALA A 274 -12.49 1.48 -9.68
C ALA A 274 -12.09 2.96 -9.57
N VAL A 275 -10.98 3.27 -8.91
CA VAL A 275 -10.47 4.63 -8.68
C VAL A 275 -9.15 4.88 -9.39
N ARG A 276 -8.72 3.96 -10.26
CA ARG A 276 -7.47 4.00 -11.01
C ARG A 276 -7.78 4.08 -12.50
N THR A 277 -7.29 5.13 -13.13
CA THR A 277 -7.25 5.22 -14.59
C THR A 277 -6.24 4.21 -15.17
N ALA A 278 -6.33 3.94 -16.48
CA ALA A 278 -5.45 2.99 -17.15
C ALA A 278 -3.95 3.36 -17.08
N ASP A 279 -3.61 4.64 -16.92
CA ASP A 279 -2.22 5.11 -16.83
C ASP A 279 -1.67 5.14 -15.38
N GLY A 280 -2.50 4.78 -14.39
CA GLY A 280 -2.13 4.71 -12.98
C GLY A 280 -2.43 5.97 -12.17
N ALA A 281 -3.01 7.01 -12.76
CA ALA A 281 -3.54 8.16 -12.02
C ALA A 281 -4.84 7.80 -11.29
N TYR A 282 -5.25 8.63 -10.34
CA TYR A 282 -6.59 8.55 -9.77
C TYR A 282 -7.63 8.94 -10.81
N GLU A 283 -8.80 8.31 -10.75
CA GLU A 283 -9.98 8.80 -11.49
C GLU A 283 -10.36 10.20 -10.99
N PRO A 284 -10.76 11.15 -11.87
CA PRO A 284 -11.08 12.52 -11.47
C PRO A 284 -12.10 12.57 -10.33
N GLY A 285 -11.79 13.34 -9.28
CA GLY A 285 -12.66 13.48 -8.10
C GLY A 285 -12.49 12.41 -7.02
N THR A 286 -11.70 11.36 -7.28
CA THR A 286 -11.45 10.28 -6.30
C THR A 286 -10.26 10.54 -5.38
N THR A 287 -9.55 11.66 -5.56
CA THR A 287 -8.45 12.12 -4.69
C THR A 287 -8.49 13.64 -4.51
N PRO A 288 -8.20 14.18 -3.31
CA PRO A 288 -8.06 15.61 -3.09
C PRO A 288 -6.65 16.14 -3.38
N ASP A 289 -5.62 15.27 -3.40
CA ASP A 289 -4.22 15.69 -3.42
C ASP A 289 -3.32 14.91 -4.39
N GLY A 290 -3.90 13.93 -5.11
CA GLY A 290 -3.19 13.08 -6.06
C GLY A 290 -2.42 11.93 -5.42
N ILE A 291 -2.62 11.67 -4.13
CA ILE A 291 -1.93 10.64 -3.35
C ILE A 291 -2.93 9.79 -2.58
N HIS A 292 -3.87 10.41 -1.86
CA HIS A 292 -4.81 9.72 -1.00
C HIS A 292 -6.20 9.65 -1.65
N PRO A 293 -6.96 8.55 -1.49
CA PRO A 293 -8.36 8.53 -1.91
C PRO A 293 -9.19 9.51 -1.09
N THR A 294 -10.31 9.98 -1.64
CA THR A 294 -11.35 10.65 -0.86
C THR A 294 -12.04 9.64 0.08
N ALA A 295 -12.73 10.15 1.11
CA ALA A 295 -13.54 9.30 2.00
C ALA A 295 -14.58 8.47 1.22
N GLU A 296 -15.22 9.05 0.19
CA GLU A 296 -16.17 8.36 -0.67
C GLU A 296 -15.50 7.25 -1.50
N ALA A 297 -14.35 7.53 -2.10
CA ALA A 297 -13.56 6.52 -2.81
C ALA A 297 -13.14 5.36 -1.90
N ASN A 298 -12.77 5.66 -0.64
CA ASN A 298 -12.40 4.65 0.34
C ASN A 298 -13.54 3.70 0.72
N LEU A 299 -14.81 4.04 0.52
CA LEU A 299 -15.92 3.09 0.71
C LEU A 299 -15.81 1.90 -0.25
N GLY A 300 -15.52 2.18 -1.53
CA GLY A 300 -15.31 1.13 -2.54
C GLY A 300 -14.04 0.34 -2.30
N VAL A 301 -12.94 1.02 -1.94
CA VAL A 301 -11.67 0.36 -1.57
C VAL A 301 -11.89 -0.57 -0.38
N ALA A 302 -12.55 -0.09 0.68
CA ALA A 302 -12.84 -0.88 1.87
C ALA A 302 -13.70 -2.11 1.56
N HIS A 303 -14.73 -1.98 0.71
CA HIS A 303 -15.57 -3.10 0.32
C HIS A 303 -14.74 -4.22 -0.34
N VAL A 304 -13.87 -3.89 -1.30
CA VAL A 304 -13.00 -4.88 -1.97
C VAL A 304 -11.97 -5.46 -0.98
N MET A 305 -11.47 -4.63 -0.05
CA MET A 305 -10.57 -5.09 1.01
C MET A 305 -11.25 -6.09 1.94
N ALA A 306 -12.48 -5.83 2.39
CA ALA A 306 -13.25 -6.75 3.24
C ALA A 306 -13.44 -8.11 2.55
N GLU A 307 -13.91 -8.11 1.30
CA GLU A 307 -14.10 -9.35 0.54
C GLU A 307 -12.79 -10.15 0.41
N ALA A 308 -11.68 -9.47 0.15
CA ALA A 308 -10.38 -10.11 0.02
C ALA A 308 -9.85 -10.65 1.36
N ILE A 309 -10.06 -9.93 2.46
CA ILE A 309 -9.69 -10.38 3.81
C ILE A 309 -10.49 -11.63 4.16
N GLU A 310 -11.81 -11.61 3.99
CA GLU A 310 -12.67 -12.75 4.26
C GLU A 310 -12.30 -13.98 3.43
N ALA A 311 -12.11 -13.80 2.12
CA ALA A 311 -11.73 -14.89 1.22
C ALA A 311 -10.33 -15.46 1.53
N THR A 312 -9.46 -14.67 2.17
CA THR A 312 -8.12 -15.12 2.56
C THR A 312 -8.14 -15.86 3.90
N GLY A 313 -9.01 -15.46 4.82
CA GLY A 313 -9.09 -16.02 6.17
C GLY A 313 -9.94 -17.29 6.30
N ARG A 314 -10.83 -17.56 5.34
CA ARG A 314 -11.68 -18.77 5.29
C ARG A 314 -11.05 -19.86 4.42
#